data_AF-A0A661JWC5-F1
#
_entry.id   AF-A0A661JWC5-F1
#
_cell.length_a   1.000
_cell.length_b   1.000
_cell.length_c   1.000
_cell.angle_alpha   90.00
_cell.angle_beta   90.00
_cell.angle_gamma   90.00
#
_symmetry.space_group_name_H-M   'P 1'
#
loop_
_entity.id
_entity.type
_entity.pdbx_description
1 polymer ?
#
loop_
_entity_poly.entity_id
_entity_poly.type
_entity_poly.pdbx_seq_one_letter_code
_entity_poly.pdbx_strand_id
1 'polypeptide(L)'
;LWKRRFGDVKSSGKDSIDVLVILELGLGPVKQEARIPIPLRRGGFTFASFPVYTFTPSLFKGANIIFGDNVVTTSTLMNVDATAAKDLMDMFPILFAKQVVRSYIKARATKELSRKYGALGAVSGSVATALTERADLRSWSTLPKEIQIARIHVPRYKRKLLIRTIPPRFNRYITIPRGAKHVVVLCRITDYSFNTDTKTFF
;
A
#
# COMPACT_ATOMS: atom_id res chain seq x y z
N LEU A 1 -24.39 19.14 -1.66
CA LEU A 1 -23.18 18.42 -2.15
C LEU A 1 -22.93 17.10 -1.42
N TRP A 2 -22.90 17.07 -0.08
CA TRP A 2 -22.68 15.85 0.73
C TRP A 2 -23.70 14.72 0.48
N LYS A 3 -25.00 14.97 0.68
CA LYS A 3 -26.06 13.95 0.47
C LYS A 3 -26.09 13.37 -0.95
N ARG A 4 -25.70 14.16 -1.95
CA ARG A 4 -25.61 13.72 -3.36
C ARG A 4 -24.44 12.77 -3.61
N ARG A 5 -23.38 12.84 -2.79
CA ARG A 5 -22.17 12.02 -2.92
C ARG A 5 -22.18 10.80 -2.02
N PHE A 6 -22.83 10.87 -0.86
CA PHE A 6 -22.78 9.83 0.18
C PHE A 6 -24.15 9.27 0.59
N GLY A 7 -25.25 9.78 0.03
CA GLY A 7 -26.61 9.40 0.40
C GLY A 7 -27.09 10.03 1.71
N ASP A 8 -28.33 9.70 2.10
CA ASP A 8 -28.85 10.03 3.43
C ASP A 8 -28.26 9.09 4.48
N VAL A 9 -27.84 9.66 5.61
CA VAL A 9 -27.42 8.89 6.78
C VAL A 9 -28.68 8.22 7.33
N LYS A 10 -28.82 6.90 7.10
CA LYS A 10 -29.88 6.13 7.76
C LYS A 10 -29.64 6.20 9.27
N SER A 11 -30.51 6.92 9.97
CA SER A 11 -30.56 6.94 11.43
C SER A 11 -30.69 5.51 11.92
N SER A 12 -29.74 5.09 12.75
CA SER A 12 -29.89 3.91 13.62
C SER A 12 -31.26 3.98 14.30
N GLY A 13 -31.98 2.86 14.37
CA GLY A 13 -33.15 2.77 15.25
C GLY A 13 -32.72 3.09 16.68
N LYS A 14 -33.67 3.57 17.51
CA LYS A 14 -33.42 3.98 18.91
C LYS A 14 -32.81 2.86 19.79
N ASP A 15 -32.80 1.61 19.30
CA ASP A 15 -32.34 0.41 20.01
C ASP A 15 -31.28 -0.43 19.24
N SER A 16 -30.46 0.20 18.39
CA SER A 16 -29.33 -0.48 17.73
C SER A 16 -27.96 0.03 18.15
N ILE A 17 -26.99 -0.88 18.03
CA ILE A 17 -25.56 -0.66 18.24
C ILE A 17 -24.94 -0.39 16.87
N ASP A 18 -24.25 0.72 16.73
CA ASP A 18 -23.54 1.09 15.51
C ASP A 18 -22.16 0.44 15.52
N VAL A 19 -21.89 -0.43 14.55
CA VAL A 19 -20.64 -1.17 14.44
C VAL A 19 -19.92 -0.77 13.16
N LEU A 20 -18.74 -0.17 13.31
CA LEU A 20 -17.83 0.13 12.22
C LEU A 20 -16.72 -0.92 12.19
N VAL A 21 -16.66 -1.67 11.09
CA VAL A 21 -15.58 -2.60 10.82
C VAL A 21 -14.61 -1.94 9.85
N ILE A 22 -13.36 -1.80 10.26
CA ILE A 22 -12.23 -1.36 9.44
C ILE A 22 -11.41 -2.61 9.12
N LEU A 23 -11.22 -2.87 7.84
CA LEU A 23 -10.52 -4.04 7.34
C LEU A 23 -9.27 -3.61 6.59
N GLU A 24 -8.11 -3.98 7.14
CA GLU A 24 -6.81 -3.80 6.53
C GLU A 24 -6.40 -5.10 5.84
N LEU A 25 -6.30 -5.05 4.51
CA LEU A 25 -6.00 -6.21 3.67
C LEU A 25 -4.57 -6.16 3.13
N GLY A 26 -3.88 -7.28 3.21
CA GLY A 26 -2.62 -7.53 2.53
C GLY A 26 -1.46 -6.65 3.00
N LEU A 27 -0.47 -6.51 2.14
CA LEU A 27 0.72 -5.68 2.33
C LEU A 27 0.83 -4.70 1.16
N GLY A 28 1.21 -3.46 1.49
CA GLY A 28 1.41 -2.40 0.52
C GLY A 28 2.56 -2.69 -0.44
N PRO A 29 2.74 -1.85 -1.47
CA PRO A 29 3.66 -2.12 -2.54
C PRO A 29 5.11 -1.85 -2.12
N VAL A 30 6.04 -2.58 -2.71
CA VAL A 30 7.48 -2.46 -2.45
C VAL A 30 8.14 -1.71 -3.60
N LYS A 31 8.97 -0.71 -3.30
CA LYS A 31 9.80 -0.07 -4.34
C LYS A 31 11.04 -0.94 -4.59
N GLN A 32 11.31 -1.19 -5.86
CA GLN A 32 12.52 -1.82 -6.35
C GLN A 32 13.29 -0.84 -7.24
N GLU A 33 14.58 -1.10 -7.39
CA GLU A 33 15.44 -0.28 -8.24
C GLU A 33 15.48 -0.87 -9.66
N ALA A 34 15.04 -0.08 -10.64
CA ALA A 34 15.30 -0.34 -12.04
C ALA A 34 16.61 0.34 -12.45
N ARG A 35 17.62 -0.45 -12.83
CA ARG A 35 18.91 0.05 -13.31
C ARG A 35 19.02 -0.09 -14.82
N ILE A 36 19.34 1.02 -15.48
CA ILE A 36 19.52 1.09 -16.92
C ILE A 36 20.98 1.43 -17.20
N PRO A 37 21.77 0.52 -17.81
CA PRO A 37 23.11 0.85 -18.28
C PRO A 37 23.02 1.75 -19.52
N ILE A 38 23.75 2.86 -19.50
CA ILE A 38 23.83 3.82 -20.59
C ILE A 38 25.24 3.73 -21.19
N PRO A 39 25.38 3.26 -22.45
CA PRO A 39 26.68 3.12 -23.10
C PRO A 39 27.29 4.49 -23.42
N LEU A 40 28.61 4.61 -23.25
CA LEU A 40 29.37 5.83 -23.57
C LEU A 40 30.10 5.66 -24.91
N ARG A 41 30.09 6.70 -25.77
CA ARG A 41 30.70 6.71 -27.13
C ARG A 41 32.19 6.34 -27.21
N ARG A 42 32.94 6.31 -26.09
CA ARG A 42 34.39 6.01 -26.04
C ARG A 42 34.73 4.79 -25.15
N GLY A 43 33.75 3.92 -24.91
CA GLY A 43 33.89 2.76 -24.03
C GLY A 43 33.42 3.02 -22.60
N GLY A 44 32.99 1.96 -21.92
CA GLY A 44 32.40 2.00 -20.57
C GLY A 44 30.92 2.36 -20.53
N PHE A 45 30.35 2.34 -19.33
CA PHE A 45 28.94 2.61 -19.07
C PHE A 45 28.77 3.58 -17.91
N THR A 46 27.70 4.38 -17.97
CA THR A 46 27.14 5.02 -16.77
C THR A 46 25.82 4.33 -16.44
N PHE A 47 25.40 4.32 -15.19
CA PHE A 47 24.14 3.73 -14.78
C PHE A 47 23.13 4.83 -14.44
N ALA A 48 21.89 4.65 -14.86
CA ALA A 48 20.75 5.40 -14.36
C ALA A 48 19.85 4.48 -13.55
N SER A 49 19.49 4.92 -12.33
CA SER A 49 18.63 4.16 -11.43
C SER A 49 17.31 4.89 -11.20
N PHE A 50 16.20 4.16 -11.25
CA PHE A 50 14.87 4.68 -10.99
C PHE A 50 14.11 3.78 -10.02
N PRO A 51 13.29 4.35 -9.11
CA PRO A 51 12.38 3.55 -8.31
C PRO A 51 11.19 3.08 -9.16
N VAL A 52 10.83 1.81 -9.05
CA VAL A 52 9.62 1.21 -9.63
C VAL A 52 8.86 0.44 -8.56
N TYR A 53 7.54 0.41 -8.62
CA TYR A 53 6.75 -0.37 -7.67
C TYR A 53 6.55 -1.81 -8.15
N THR A 54 6.66 -2.73 -7.22
CA THR A 54 6.21 -4.12 -7.36
C THR A 54 5.03 -4.34 -6.43
N PHE A 55 3.93 -4.83 -7.00
CA PHE A 55 2.68 -5.05 -6.28
C PHE A 55 2.56 -6.51 -5.86
N THR A 56 2.30 -6.72 -4.57
CA THR A 56 2.03 -8.07 -4.05
C THR A 56 0.53 -8.36 -4.17
N PRO A 57 0.10 -9.40 -4.90
CA PRO A 57 -1.31 -9.77 -4.93
C PRO A 57 -1.78 -10.17 -3.52
N SER A 58 -3.02 -9.85 -3.19
CA SER A 58 -3.65 -10.30 -1.95
C SER A 58 -4.54 -11.50 -2.26
N LEU A 59 -4.46 -12.56 -1.45
CA LEU A 59 -5.37 -13.71 -1.58
C LEU A 59 -6.81 -13.35 -1.19
N PHE A 60 -6.97 -12.33 -0.35
CA PHE A 60 -8.25 -11.88 0.16
C PHE A 60 -8.73 -10.62 -0.54
N LYS A 61 -10.03 -10.58 -0.83
CA LYS A 61 -10.73 -9.47 -1.51
C LYS A 61 -11.62 -8.65 -0.57
N GLY A 62 -11.84 -9.13 0.65
CA GLY A 62 -12.71 -8.48 1.63
C GLY A 62 -13.17 -9.44 2.72
N ALA A 63 -14.18 -9.02 3.47
CA ALA A 63 -14.83 -9.81 4.49
C ALA A 63 -16.35 -9.59 4.49
N ASN A 64 -17.08 -10.64 4.87
CA ASN A 64 -18.49 -10.62 5.18
C ASN A 64 -18.68 -10.51 6.70
N ILE A 65 -19.48 -9.54 7.12
CA ILE A 65 -19.94 -9.37 8.49
C ILE A 65 -21.34 -9.98 8.59
N ILE A 66 -21.47 -10.99 9.42
CA ILE A 66 -22.66 -11.84 9.52
C ILE A 66 -23.26 -11.72 10.92
N PHE A 67 -24.55 -11.43 11.00
CA PHE A 67 -25.32 -11.38 12.25
C PHE A 67 -26.78 -11.82 12.04
N GLY A 68 -27.14 -12.99 12.58
CA GLY A 68 -28.40 -13.64 12.20
C GLY A 68 -28.38 -13.94 10.70
N ASP A 69 -29.44 -13.54 10.00
CA ASP A 69 -29.59 -13.75 8.55
C ASP A 69 -29.02 -12.60 7.71
N ASN A 70 -28.49 -11.55 8.36
CA ASN A 70 -27.90 -10.41 7.67
C ASN A 70 -26.44 -10.67 7.34
N VAL A 71 -26.07 -10.41 6.09
CA VAL A 71 -24.69 -10.45 5.59
C VAL A 71 -24.37 -9.11 4.94
N VAL A 72 -23.31 -8.46 5.40
CA VAL A 72 -22.81 -7.20 4.84
C VAL A 72 -21.35 -7.38 4.43
N THR A 73 -21.02 -7.05 3.20
CA THR A 73 -19.66 -7.15 2.67
C THR A 73 -18.92 -5.83 2.85
N THR A 74 -17.64 -5.90 3.22
CA THR A 74 -16.76 -4.72 3.27
C THR A 74 -16.59 -4.09 1.89
N SER A 75 -16.48 -2.77 1.85
CA SER A 75 -16.28 -1.99 0.63
C SER A 75 -14.98 -1.20 0.71
N THR A 76 -14.27 -1.09 -0.41
CA THR A 76 -13.01 -0.35 -0.50
C THR A 76 -13.18 1.11 -0.12
N LEU A 77 -12.45 1.54 0.92
CA LEU A 77 -12.29 2.94 1.29
C LEU A 77 -11.06 3.54 0.61
N MET A 78 -9.94 2.81 0.63
CA MET A 78 -8.67 3.25 0.06
C MET A 78 -7.89 2.09 -0.53
N ASN A 79 -7.43 2.27 -1.77
CA ASN A 79 -6.49 1.37 -2.43
C ASN A 79 -5.08 1.98 -2.34
N VAL A 80 -4.26 1.46 -1.42
CA VAL A 80 -2.93 2.00 -1.13
C VAL A 80 -1.97 1.78 -2.30
N ASP A 81 -2.09 0.66 -3.00
CA ASP A 81 -1.31 0.38 -4.22
C ASP A 81 -1.52 1.46 -5.29
N ALA A 82 -2.79 1.76 -5.60
CA ALA A 82 -3.14 2.75 -6.60
C ALA A 82 -2.67 4.16 -6.18
N THR A 83 -2.83 4.51 -4.90
CA THR A 83 -2.34 5.78 -4.37
C THR A 83 -0.81 5.89 -4.44
N ALA A 84 -0.09 4.84 -4.06
CA ALA A 84 1.36 4.79 -4.14
C ALA A 84 1.85 4.92 -5.60
N ALA A 85 1.20 4.22 -6.54
CA ALA A 85 1.51 4.30 -7.96
C ALA A 85 1.28 5.72 -8.50
N LYS A 86 0.16 6.35 -8.13
CA LYS A 86 -0.18 7.73 -8.49
C LYS A 86 0.88 8.71 -7.97
N ASP A 87 1.27 8.59 -6.71
CA ASP A 87 2.30 9.43 -6.08
C ASP A 87 3.64 9.34 -6.83
N LEU A 88 4.09 8.12 -7.17
CA LEU A 88 5.31 7.96 -7.96
C LEU A 88 5.19 8.57 -9.35
N MET A 89 4.05 8.40 -10.03
CA MET A 89 3.82 9.00 -11.34
C MET A 89 3.84 10.53 -11.29
N ASP A 90 3.26 11.12 -10.25
CA ASP A 90 3.23 12.58 -10.06
C ASP A 90 4.64 13.14 -9.79
N MET A 91 5.46 12.40 -9.06
CA MET A 91 6.87 12.77 -8.80
C MET A 91 7.84 12.41 -9.92
N PHE A 92 7.45 11.52 -10.83
CA PHE A 92 8.34 10.95 -11.85
C PHE A 92 9.05 12.00 -12.71
N PRO A 93 8.41 13.09 -13.18
CA PRO A 93 9.09 14.09 -14.01
C PRO A 93 10.30 14.72 -13.31
N ILE A 94 10.17 15.02 -12.02
CA ILE A 94 11.23 15.63 -11.22
C ILE A 94 12.35 14.61 -10.96
N LEU A 95 11.99 13.37 -10.61
CA LEU A 95 12.95 12.28 -10.43
C LEU A 95 13.75 12.01 -11.70
N PHE A 96 13.06 11.99 -12.85
CA PHE A 96 13.66 11.78 -14.15
C PHE A 96 14.65 12.89 -14.51
N ALA A 97 14.26 14.16 -14.38
CA ALA A 97 15.14 15.29 -14.64
C ALA A 97 16.41 15.24 -13.77
N LYS A 98 16.26 14.98 -12.47
CA LYS A 98 17.40 14.80 -11.55
C LYS A 98 18.32 13.67 -11.98
N GLN A 99 17.75 12.55 -12.42
CA GLN A 99 18.52 11.40 -12.86
C GLN A 99 19.28 11.65 -14.15
N VAL A 100 18.69 12.38 -15.10
CA VAL A 100 19.36 12.80 -16.34
C VAL A 100 20.58 13.66 -16.02
N VAL A 101 20.41 14.67 -15.16
CA VAL A 101 21.51 15.56 -14.75
C VAL A 101 22.62 14.78 -14.04
N ARG A 102 22.27 13.92 -13.07
CA ARG A 102 23.23 13.10 -12.32
C ARG A 102 24.00 12.15 -13.25
N SER A 103 23.28 11.45 -14.12
CA SER A 103 23.88 10.53 -15.10
C SER A 103 24.82 11.26 -16.05
N TYR A 104 24.45 12.47 -16.50
CA TYR A 104 25.30 13.29 -17.36
C TYR A 104 26.60 13.71 -16.68
N ILE A 105 26.54 14.16 -15.42
CA ILE A 105 27.72 14.53 -14.64
C ILE A 105 28.65 13.32 -14.47
N LYS A 106 28.11 12.16 -14.06
CA LYS A 106 28.90 10.92 -13.90
C LYS A 106 29.50 10.44 -15.21
N ALA A 107 28.74 10.51 -16.31
CA ALA A 107 29.24 10.19 -17.65
C ALA A 107 30.43 11.08 -18.05
N ARG A 108 30.37 12.38 -17.74
CA ARG A 108 31.48 13.32 -17.98
C ARG A 108 32.72 12.95 -17.15
N ALA A 109 32.54 12.68 -15.86
CA ALA A 109 33.63 12.24 -14.98
C ALA A 109 34.28 10.93 -15.46
N THR A 110 33.48 9.91 -15.79
CA THR A 110 33.97 8.63 -16.34
C THR A 110 34.70 8.84 -17.67
N LYS A 111 34.22 9.74 -18.53
CA LYS A 111 34.89 10.09 -19.78
C LYS A 111 36.24 10.77 -19.56
N GLU A 112 36.36 11.62 -18.54
CA GLU A 112 37.65 12.23 -18.18
C GLU A 112 38.64 11.21 -17.62
N LEU A 113 38.18 10.30 -16.75
CA LEU A 113 38.98 9.18 -16.26
C LEU A 113 39.47 8.29 -17.41
N SER A 114 38.59 7.94 -18.35
CA SER A 114 38.96 7.17 -19.54
C SER A 114 39.98 7.89 -20.42
N ARG A 115 39.89 9.22 -20.56
CA ARG A 115 40.90 10.01 -21.29
C ARG A 115 42.27 10.01 -20.61
N LYS A 116 42.32 10.02 -19.27
CA LYS A 116 43.57 10.07 -18.50
C LYS A 116 44.23 8.70 -18.33
N TYR A 117 43.43 7.65 -18.12
CA TYR A 117 43.90 6.32 -17.72
C TYR A 117 43.48 5.20 -18.69
N GLY A 118 43.01 5.55 -19.89
CA GLY A 118 42.62 4.60 -20.93
C GLY A 118 41.52 3.63 -20.46
N ALA A 119 41.70 2.34 -20.77
CA ALA A 119 40.74 1.30 -20.41
C ALA A 119 40.54 1.16 -18.90
N LEU A 120 41.60 1.30 -18.09
CA LEU A 120 41.51 1.23 -16.63
C LEU A 120 40.64 2.37 -16.05
N GLY A 121 40.73 3.57 -16.64
CA GLY A 121 39.89 4.70 -16.30
C GLY A 121 38.41 4.48 -16.64
N ALA A 122 38.13 3.84 -17.78
CA ALA A 122 36.77 3.50 -18.18
C ALA A 122 36.12 2.47 -17.25
N VAL A 123 36.87 1.42 -16.87
CA VAL A 123 36.40 0.37 -15.96
C VAL A 123 36.16 0.92 -14.56
N SER A 124 37.16 1.61 -13.98
CA SER A 124 37.06 2.18 -12.63
C SER A 124 35.92 3.20 -12.51
N GLY A 125 35.73 4.07 -13.51
CA GLY A 125 34.61 5.02 -13.54
C GLY A 125 33.24 4.36 -13.67
N SER A 126 33.15 3.27 -14.45
CA SER A 126 31.90 2.49 -14.58
C SER A 126 31.53 1.81 -13.25
N VAL A 127 32.50 1.22 -12.56
CA VAL A 127 32.30 0.60 -11.23
C VAL A 127 31.91 1.65 -10.20
N ALA A 128 32.61 2.78 -10.14
CA ALA A 128 32.30 3.87 -9.22
C ALA A 128 30.88 4.41 -9.44
N THR A 129 30.45 4.52 -10.71
CA THR A 129 29.09 4.92 -11.05
C THR A 129 28.07 3.90 -10.56
N ALA A 130 28.31 2.60 -10.79
CA ALA A 130 27.43 1.52 -10.35
C ALA A 130 27.26 1.47 -8.82
N LEU A 131 28.31 1.79 -8.06
CA LEU A 131 28.29 1.77 -6.61
C LEU A 131 27.59 3.00 -6.00
N THR A 132 27.76 4.16 -6.64
CA THR A 132 27.24 5.45 -6.15
C THR A 132 25.87 5.80 -6.69
N GLU A 133 25.36 5.09 -7.69
CA GLU A 133 24.00 5.27 -8.20
C GLU A 133 23.04 4.36 -7.42
N ARG A 134 22.15 4.99 -6.63
CA ARG A 134 21.09 4.31 -5.91
C ARG A 134 19.80 5.11 -5.97
N ALA A 135 18.70 4.45 -6.32
CA ALA A 135 17.36 5.00 -6.18
C ALA A 135 16.93 5.05 -4.72
N ASP A 136 16.06 6.01 -4.39
CA ASP A 136 15.37 6.01 -3.09
C ASP A 136 14.25 4.95 -3.09
N LEU A 137 14.39 3.96 -2.22
CA LEU A 137 13.48 2.82 -2.10
C LEU A 137 12.55 2.92 -0.89
N ARG A 138 12.51 4.07 -0.19
CA ARG A 138 11.52 4.29 0.87
C ARG A 138 10.11 4.17 0.30
N SER A 139 9.33 3.22 0.82
CA SER A 139 8.02 2.84 0.30
C SER A 139 6.99 2.63 1.42
N TRP A 140 5.74 2.44 1.02
CA TRP A 140 4.60 2.16 1.90
C TRP A 140 4.43 0.66 2.18
N SER A 141 5.52 -0.10 2.21
CA SER A 141 5.50 -1.56 2.35
C SER A 141 4.92 -2.06 3.68
N THR A 142 4.91 -1.20 4.71
CA THR A 142 4.32 -1.51 6.02
C THR A 142 2.82 -1.22 6.10
N LEU A 143 2.28 -0.45 5.16
CA LEU A 143 0.83 -0.18 5.09
C LEU A 143 0.08 -1.42 4.56
N PRO A 144 -1.23 -1.54 4.81
CA PRO A 144 -2.04 -2.51 4.08
C PRO A 144 -2.07 -2.17 2.59
N LYS A 145 -2.33 -3.18 1.75
CA LYS A 145 -2.60 -3.02 0.32
C LYS A 145 -3.89 -2.22 0.10
N GLU A 146 -4.89 -2.50 0.92
CA GLU A 146 -6.21 -1.92 0.81
C GLU A 146 -6.84 -1.76 2.19
N ILE A 147 -7.55 -0.66 2.37
CA ILE A 147 -8.38 -0.41 3.55
C ILE A 147 -9.83 -0.46 3.08
N GLN A 148 -10.60 -1.36 3.67
CA GLN A 148 -12.03 -1.49 3.44
C GLN A 148 -12.82 -1.18 4.71
N ILE A 149 -14.08 -0.82 4.54
CA ILE A 149 -14.98 -0.52 5.64
C ILE A 149 -16.32 -1.21 5.46
N ALA A 150 -16.95 -1.55 6.56
CA ALA A 150 -18.38 -1.84 6.62
C ALA A 150 -18.97 -1.16 7.87
N ARG A 151 -20.11 -0.52 7.71
CA ARG A 151 -20.86 0.04 8.83
C ARG A 151 -22.21 -0.65 8.91
N ILE A 152 -22.52 -1.24 10.06
CA ILE A 152 -23.75 -1.99 10.28
C ILE A 152 -24.42 -1.53 11.58
N HIS A 153 -25.74 -1.65 11.62
CA HIS A 153 -26.53 -1.41 12.82
C HIS A 153 -27.03 -2.75 13.34
N VAL A 154 -26.59 -3.12 14.54
CA VAL A 154 -26.85 -4.43 15.14
C VAL A 154 -27.89 -4.26 16.25
N PRO A 155 -28.96 -5.07 16.30
CA PRO A 155 -29.91 -4.99 17.40
C PRO A 155 -29.24 -5.22 18.76
N ARG A 156 -29.62 -4.47 19.80
CA ARG A 156 -28.99 -4.51 21.13
C ARG A 156 -28.96 -5.89 21.81
N TYR A 157 -29.90 -6.77 21.46
CA TYR A 157 -29.94 -8.14 21.99
C TYR A 157 -28.89 -9.07 21.35
N LYS A 158 -28.37 -8.75 20.16
CA LYS A 158 -27.31 -9.54 19.50
C LYS A 158 -25.95 -9.20 20.11
N ARG A 159 -25.28 -10.23 20.62
CA ARG A 159 -23.99 -10.09 21.32
C ARG A 159 -22.79 -10.61 20.54
N LYS A 160 -23.01 -11.28 19.41
CA LYS A 160 -21.95 -11.88 18.60
C LYS A 160 -22.12 -11.52 17.14
N LEU A 161 -21.01 -11.16 16.51
CA LEU A 161 -20.88 -10.94 15.08
C LEU A 161 -19.86 -11.93 14.54
N LEU A 162 -20.06 -12.44 13.34
CA LEU A 162 -19.07 -13.26 12.64
C LEU A 162 -18.45 -12.44 11.51
N ILE A 163 -17.13 -12.35 11.49
CA ILE A 163 -16.36 -11.80 10.37
C ILE A 163 -15.74 -12.97 9.63
N ARG A 164 -16.13 -13.14 8.36
CA ARG A 164 -15.67 -14.21 7.47
C ARG A 164 -14.95 -13.61 6.28
N THR A 165 -13.74 -14.09 5.98
CA THR A 165 -12.96 -13.57 4.85
C THR A 165 -13.55 -13.98 3.49
N ILE A 166 -13.17 -13.27 2.43
CA ILE A 166 -13.50 -13.60 1.04
C ILE A 166 -12.17 -13.79 0.27
N PRO A 167 -11.83 -15.00 -0.20
CA PRO A 167 -12.57 -16.27 -0.04
C PRO A 167 -12.61 -16.75 1.43
N PRO A 168 -13.54 -17.66 1.79
CA PRO A 168 -13.73 -18.11 3.16
C PRO A 168 -12.59 -19.03 3.62
N ARG A 169 -11.56 -18.45 4.24
CA ARG A 169 -10.48 -19.20 4.92
C ARG A 169 -10.47 -18.95 6.42
N PHE A 170 -10.72 -17.72 6.84
CA PHE A 170 -10.75 -17.38 8.26
C PHE A 170 -12.13 -16.90 8.69
N ASN A 171 -12.49 -17.27 9.92
CA ASN A 171 -13.71 -16.89 10.61
C ASN A 171 -13.33 -16.37 11.99
N ARG A 172 -13.80 -15.18 12.38
CA ARG A 172 -13.64 -14.62 13.73
C ARG A 172 -14.97 -14.16 14.28
N TYR A 173 -15.26 -14.59 15.50
CA TYR A 173 -16.40 -14.07 16.25
C TYR A 173 -15.97 -12.86 17.07
N ILE A 174 -16.70 -11.76 16.94
CA ILE A 174 -16.54 -10.56 17.75
C ILE A 174 -17.69 -10.52 18.76
N THR A 175 -17.35 -10.34 20.03
CA THR A 175 -18.35 -10.19 21.09
C THR A 175 -18.57 -8.71 21.37
N ILE A 176 -19.82 -8.27 21.32
CA ILE A 176 -20.21 -6.89 21.64
C ILE A 176 -20.43 -6.76 23.15
N PRO A 177 -19.72 -5.85 23.85
CA PRO A 177 -19.93 -5.61 25.27
C PRO A 177 -21.35 -5.10 25.58
N ARG A 178 -21.86 -5.44 26.77
CA ARG A 178 -23.19 -4.96 27.22
C ARG A 178 -23.18 -3.44 27.35
N GLY A 179 -24.25 -2.79 26.89
CA GLY A 179 -24.42 -1.34 26.99
C GLY A 179 -23.69 -0.52 25.92
N ALA A 180 -22.92 -1.16 25.04
CA ALA A 180 -22.24 -0.49 23.93
C ALA A 180 -23.25 0.25 23.03
N LYS A 181 -22.92 1.50 22.66
CA LYS A 181 -23.63 2.25 21.61
C LYS A 181 -22.89 2.23 20.29
N HIS A 182 -21.57 2.36 20.35
CA HIS A 182 -20.69 2.31 19.18
C HIS A 182 -19.57 1.29 19.41
N VAL A 183 -19.29 0.48 18.38
CA VAL A 183 -18.20 -0.50 18.40
C VAL A 183 -17.37 -0.30 17.14
N VAL A 184 -16.06 -0.15 17.30
CA VAL A 184 -15.10 -0.13 16.20
C VAL A 184 -14.30 -1.42 16.24
N VAL A 185 -14.32 -2.17 15.14
CA VAL A 185 -13.57 -3.40 14.99
C VAL A 185 -12.49 -3.17 13.94
N LEU A 186 -11.23 -3.27 14.34
CA LEU A 186 -10.09 -3.27 13.42
C LEU A 186 -9.71 -4.71 13.10
N CYS A 187 -9.73 -5.04 11.83
CA CYS A 187 -9.41 -6.36 11.31
C CYS A 187 -8.17 -6.25 10.43
N ARG A 188 -7.08 -6.92 10.78
CA ARG A 188 -5.90 -7.05 9.91
C ARG A 188 -5.86 -8.44 9.31
N ILE A 189 -5.89 -8.52 7.99
CA ILE A 189 -5.75 -9.76 7.24
C ILE A 189 -4.49 -9.69 6.39
N THR A 190 -3.64 -10.70 6.54
CA THR A 190 -2.56 -11.01 5.60
C THR A 190 -2.79 -12.40 5.02
N ASP A 191 -2.00 -12.81 4.04
CA ASP A 191 -2.14 -14.12 3.40
C ASP A 191 -2.01 -15.30 4.40
N TYR A 192 -1.37 -15.06 5.56
CA TYR A 192 -1.10 -16.07 6.58
C TYR A 192 -1.85 -15.85 7.91
N SER A 193 -2.43 -14.67 8.13
CA SER A 193 -2.96 -14.33 9.46
C SER A 193 -4.24 -13.50 9.40
N PHE A 194 -5.06 -13.66 10.43
CA PHE A 194 -6.23 -12.83 10.67
C PHE A 194 -6.30 -12.40 12.14
N ASN A 195 -6.00 -11.13 12.38
CA ASN A 195 -6.02 -10.49 13.69
C ASN A 195 -7.18 -9.49 13.78
N THR A 196 -7.76 -9.41 14.97
CA THR A 196 -8.91 -8.53 15.24
C THR A 196 -8.71 -7.82 16.56
N ASP A 197 -8.88 -6.50 16.57
CA ASP A 197 -8.92 -5.65 17.76
C ASP A 197 -10.28 -4.92 17.81
N THR A 198 -10.82 -4.70 19.00
CA THR A 198 -12.16 -4.13 19.19
C THR A 198 -12.15 -3.05 20.25
N LYS A 199 -12.60 -1.85 19.87
CA LYS A 199 -12.77 -0.69 20.75
C LYS A 199 -14.25 -0.35 20.89
N THR A 200 -14.72 -0.18 22.11
CA THR A 200 -16.13 0.03 22.43
C THR A 200 -16.37 1.37 23.11
N PHE A 201 -17.49 2.01 22.79
CA PHE A 201 -17.93 3.27 23.38
C PHE A 201 -19.36 3.13 23.92
N PHE A 202 -19.62 3.68 25.11
CA PHE A 202 -20.85 3.51 25.90
C PHE A 202 -21.78 4.72 25.83
#